data_AF-A0A7C0YVB7-F1
#
_entry.id   AF-A0A7C0YVB7-F1
#
_cell.length_a   1.000
_cell.length_b   1.000
_cell.length_c   1.000
_cell.angle_alpha   90.00
_cell.angle_beta   90.00
_cell.angle_gamma   90.00
#
_symmetry.space_group_name_H-M   'P 1'
#
loop_
_entity.id
_entity.type
_entity.pdbx_description
1 polymer ?
#
loop_
_entity_poly.entity_id
_entity_poly.type
_entity_poly.pdbx_seq_one_letter_code
_entity_poly.pdbx_strand_id
1 'polypeptide(L)'
;MWGYNGLTRDAKGKRTDKTGKRDLTFSKWHRKYLSRKCYATDIDFYEYRINKNGQIIPKAFIEVKKSHVRQKKYLCSANSRAIFHLAKKLGIKFFIILYELKDKELLECEFWVWEVKSGDELDSYSEEQFDKFFKKYSNEELIKLLEGL
;
A
#
# COMPACT_ATOMS: atom_id res chain seq x y z
N MET A 1 10.79 -21.61 28.13
CA MET A 1 11.50 -20.50 27.47
C MET A 1 10.67 -20.11 26.24
N TRP A 2 9.79 -19.12 26.35
CA TRP A 2 8.85 -18.74 25.29
C TRP A 2 9.14 -17.31 24.81
N GLY A 3 9.29 -17.14 23.49
CA GLY A 3 8.95 -15.91 22.78
C GLY A 3 10.05 -14.85 22.60
N TYR A 4 10.86 -14.99 21.56
CA TYR A 4 11.50 -13.84 20.90
C TYR A 4 11.19 -13.88 19.41
N ASN A 5 10.04 -13.32 19.04
CA ASN A 5 9.57 -13.16 17.65
C ASN A 5 10.42 -12.12 16.89
N GLY A 6 11.69 -12.42 16.58
CA GLY A 6 12.47 -11.84 15.47
C GLY A 6 12.55 -10.31 15.31
N LEU A 7 12.12 -9.50 16.28
CA LEU A 7 12.05 -8.06 16.16
C LEU A 7 13.13 -7.42 17.04
N THR A 8 14.13 -6.82 16.39
CA THR A 8 15.27 -6.17 17.04
C THR A 8 14.84 -4.93 17.82
N ARG A 9 15.27 -4.83 19.08
CA ARG A 9 15.04 -3.72 19.99
C ARG A 9 16.36 -3.29 20.63
N ASP A 10 16.49 -2.01 21.02
CA ASP A 10 17.62 -1.51 21.77
C ASP A 10 17.47 -1.80 23.27
N ALA A 11 18.51 -1.48 24.05
CA ALA A 11 18.54 -1.63 25.50
C ALA A 11 17.46 -0.80 26.25
N LYS A 12 16.77 0.13 25.56
CA LYS A 12 15.66 0.93 26.10
C LYS A 12 14.29 0.41 25.63
N GLY A 13 14.26 -0.76 24.98
CA GLY A 13 13.04 -1.38 24.46
C GLY A 13 12.50 -0.73 23.18
N LYS A 14 13.21 0.24 22.59
CA LYS A 14 12.83 0.89 21.33
C LYS A 14 13.13 -0.06 20.19
N ARG A 15 12.17 -0.19 19.28
CA ARG A 15 12.33 -0.91 18.01
C ARG A 15 13.49 -0.32 17.19
N THR A 16 14.55 -1.09 16.97
CA THR A 16 15.73 -0.66 16.20
C THR A 16 15.56 -0.86 14.69
N ASP A 17 14.53 -1.59 14.27
CA ASP A 17 14.11 -1.68 12.87
C ASP A 17 13.49 -0.36 12.35
N LYS A 18 13.02 0.53 13.25
CA LYS A 18 12.46 1.84 12.88
C LYS A 18 13.51 2.86 12.41
N THR A 19 14.79 2.60 12.64
CA THR A 19 15.92 3.40 12.12
C THR A 19 16.56 2.74 10.89
N GLY A 20 15.90 1.75 10.28
CA GLY A 20 16.36 1.12 9.05
C GLY A 20 16.23 2.01 7.81
N LYS A 21 16.98 1.68 6.76
CA LYS A 21 16.78 2.27 5.42
C LYS A 21 15.31 2.08 5.04
N ARG A 22 14.59 3.19 4.82
CA ARG A 22 13.21 3.19 4.34
C ARG A 22 13.14 2.37 3.06
N ASP A 23 12.16 1.47 2.96
CA ASP A 23 11.94 0.77 1.71
C ASP A 23 11.31 1.73 0.69
N LEU A 24 12.05 2.00 -0.38
CA LEU A 24 11.63 2.88 -1.46
C LEU A 24 11.25 2.09 -2.72
N THR A 25 11.12 0.77 -2.65
CA THR A 25 10.89 -0.11 -3.80
C THR A 25 9.63 0.27 -4.54
N PHE A 26 8.49 0.36 -3.84
CA PHE A 26 7.23 0.78 -4.48
C PHE A 26 7.30 2.20 -5.03
N SER A 27 7.90 3.14 -4.28
CA SER A 27 8.04 4.53 -4.74
C SER A 27 8.90 4.65 -6.00
N LYS A 28 9.96 3.84 -6.11
CA LYS A 28 10.78 3.73 -7.33
C LYS A 28 10.00 3.07 -8.46
N TRP A 29 9.24 2.03 -8.15
CA TRP A 29 8.39 1.32 -9.11
C TRP A 29 7.36 2.26 -9.72
N HIS A 30 6.62 2.97 -8.86
CA HIS A 30 5.62 3.95 -9.25
C HIS A 30 6.21 5.03 -10.18
N ARG A 31 7.36 5.59 -9.82
CA ARG A 31 8.04 6.62 -10.62
C ARG A 31 8.60 6.11 -11.94
N LYS A 32 8.99 4.83 -12.02
CA LYS A 32 9.51 4.21 -13.24
C LYS A 32 8.38 3.93 -14.24
N TYR A 33 7.23 3.48 -13.77
CA TYR A 33 6.21 2.88 -14.62
C TYR A 33 4.96 3.74 -14.86
N LEU A 34 4.59 4.62 -13.95
CA LEU A 34 3.37 5.43 -14.09
C LEU A 34 3.65 6.79 -14.71
N SER A 35 2.66 7.33 -15.40
CA SER A 35 2.77 8.63 -16.07
C SER A 35 3.14 9.74 -15.07
N ARG A 36 3.89 10.75 -15.52
CA ARG A 36 4.22 11.95 -14.72
C ARG A 36 2.99 12.79 -14.33
N LYS A 37 1.81 12.46 -14.85
CA LYS A 37 0.55 13.10 -14.46
C LYS A 37 -0.04 12.48 -13.20
N CYS A 38 0.48 11.32 -12.76
CA CYS A 38 0.07 10.55 -11.62
C CYS A 38 1.14 10.69 -10.53
N TYR A 39 0.82 11.41 -9.47
CA TYR A 39 1.74 11.71 -8.39
C TYR A 39 1.29 10.96 -7.13
N ALA A 40 2.15 10.07 -6.67
CA ALA A 40 2.12 9.56 -5.30
C ALA A 40 3.09 10.41 -4.46
N THR A 41 2.59 11.07 -3.42
CA THR A 41 3.48 11.69 -2.42
C THR A 41 4.19 10.60 -1.62
N ASP A 42 5.37 10.86 -1.06
CA ASP A 42 6.11 9.96 -0.14
C ASP A 42 5.39 9.71 1.20
N ILE A 43 4.15 10.16 1.26
CA ILE A 43 3.14 9.77 2.20
C ILE A 43 2.41 8.60 1.50
N ASP A 44 2.70 7.37 1.91
CA ASP A 44 2.35 6.08 1.29
C ASP A 44 0.83 5.80 1.19
N PHE A 45 0.01 6.79 0.80
CA PHE A 45 -1.43 6.72 0.82
C PHE A 45 -2.19 7.58 -0.17
N TYR A 46 -1.62 8.49 -0.97
CA TYR A 46 -2.46 9.38 -1.80
C TYR A 46 -1.98 9.50 -3.24
N GLU A 47 -2.90 9.26 -4.17
CA GLU A 47 -2.71 9.35 -5.62
C GLU A 47 -3.58 10.47 -6.21
N TYR A 48 -2.96 11.31 -7.04
CA TYR A 48 -3.63 12.45 -7.67
C TYR A 48 -3.06 12.79 -9.04
N ARG A 49 -3.83 13.56 -9.81
CA ARG A 49 -3.37 14.18 -11.06
C ARG A 49 -3.46 15.70 -11.06
N ILE A 50 -2.61 16.34 -11.85
CA ILE A 50 -2.68 17.77 -12.11
C ILE A 50 -3.27 17.99 -13.51
N ASN A 51 -4.36 18.76 -13.59
CA ASN A 51 -4.97 19.09 -14.88
C ASN A 51 -4.22 20.24 -15.59
N LYS A 52 -4.66 20.61 -16.80
CA LYS A 52 -4.04 21.68 -17.60
C LYS A 52 -4.03 23.06 -16.91
N ASN A 53 -4.91 23.27 -15.94
CA ASN A 53 -5.06 24.52 -15.19
C ASN A 53 -4.31 24.47 -13.84
N GLY A 54 -3.49 23.44 -13.59
CA GLY A 54 -2.76 23.29 -12.35
C GLY A 54 -3.60 22.78 -11.16
N GLN A 55 -4.86 22.39 -11.38
CA GLN A 55 -5.71 21.90 -10.29
C GLN A 55 -5.41 20.43 -9.98
N ILE A 56 -5.34 20.12 -8.68
CA ILE A 56 -5.17 18.76 -8.17
C ILE A 56 -6.51 18.04 -8.20
N ILE A 57 -6.54 16.86 -8.83
CA ILE A 57 -7.69 15.98 -8.89
C ILE A 57 -7.33 14.71 -8.11
N PRO A 58 -7.91 14.49 -6.91
CA PRO A 58 -7.75 13.24 -6.16
C PRO A 58 -8.23 12.06 -7.00
N LYS A 59 -7.48 10.94 -6.96
CA LYS A 59 -7.82 9.71 -7.70
C LYS A 59 -8.13 8.54 -6.78
N ALA A 60 -7.24 8.29 -5.84
CA ALA A 60 -7.41 7.22 -4.86
C ALA A 60 -6.52 7.44 -3.64
N PHE A 61 -6.80 6.68 -2.59
CA PHE A 61 -5.83 6.42 -1.54
C PHE A 61 -5.27 5.00 -1.68
N ILE A 62 -3.99 4.80 -1.35
CA ILE A 62 -3.28 3.54 -1.56
C ILE A 62 -2.34 3.24 -0.40
N GLU A 63 -2.72 2.38 0.54
CA GLU A 63 -1.82 1.90 1.58
C GLU A 63 -0.92 0.79 1.03
N VAL A 64 0.41 0.99 1.03
CA VAL A 64 1.35 0.03 0.42
C VAL A 64 2.25 -0.64 1.45
N LYS A 65 2.37 -1.97 1.40
CA LYS A 65 3.23 -2.76 2.30
C LYS A 65 3.93 -3.90 1.58
N LYS A 66 4.97 -4.48 2.21
CA LYS A 66 5.60 -5.71 1.72
C LYS A 66 4.66 -6.91 1.85
N SER A 67 4.80 -7.88 0.95
CA SER A 67 3.96 -9.09 0.90
C SER A 67 3.97 -9.96 2.14
N HIS A 68 5.03 -9.90 2.97
CA HIS A 68 5.07 -10.60 4.26
C HIS A 68 4.22 -9.94 5.35
N VAL A 69 3.73 -8.71 5.12
CA VAL A 69 2.93 -7.94 6.08
C VAL A 69 1.44 -8.25 5.85
N ARG A 70 1.03 -9.47 6.15
CA ARG A 70 -0.36 -9.93 5.94
C ARG A 70 -1.24 -9.85 7.19
N GLN A 71 -0.66 -9.69 8.37
CA GLN A 71 -1.45 -9.70 9.60
C GLN A 71 -2.41 -8.50 9.67
N LYS A 72 -3.65 -8.75 10.11
CA LYS A 72 -4.72 -7.75 10.25
C LYS A 72 -4.28 -6.46 10.96
N LYS A 73 -3.50 -6.56 12.03
CA LYS A 73 -3.02 -5.38 12.79
C LYS A 73 -2.22 -4.39 11.96
N TYR A 74 -1.61 -4.84 10.86
CA TYR A 74 -0.85 -3.99 9.96
C TYR A 74 -1.72 -3.45 8.82
N LEU A 75 -2.56 -4.30 8.20
CA LEU A 75 -3.39 -3.91 7.06
C LEU A 75 -4.63 -3.11 7.44
N CYS A 76 -5.26 -3.48 8.57
CA CYS A 76 -6.48 -2.88 9.07
C CYS A 76 -6.20 -2.06 10.34
N SER A 77 -5.06 -1.35 10.34
CA SER A 77 -4.66 -0.49 11.45
C SER A 77 -5.57 0.72 11.59
N ALA A 78 -5.47 1.44 12.72
CA ALA A 78 -6.18 2.72 12.89
C ALA A 78 -5.87 3.73 11.78
N ASN A 79 -4.63 3.73 11.25
CA ASN A 79 -4.24 4.58 10.13
C ASN A 79 -5.00 4.24 8.85
N SER A 80 -5.00 2.95 8.48
CA SER A 80 -5.66 2.47 7.26
C SER A 80 -7.17 2.70 7.32
N ARG A 81 -7.79 2.56 8.49
CA ARG A 81 -9.19 2.94 8.72
C ARG A 81 -9.44 4.45 8.56
N ALA A 82 -8.58 5.29 9.14
CA ALA A 82 -8.71 6.75 9.01
C ALA A 82 -8.63 7.21 7.55
N ILE A 83 -7.68 6.65 6.79
CA ILE A 83 -7.51 6.92 5.37
C ILE A 83 -8.70 6.42 4.57
N PHE A 84 -9.21 5.22 4.85
CA PHE A 84 -10.43 4.71 4.22
C PHE A 84 -11.62 5.65 4.41
N HIS A 85 -11.85 6.14 5.63
CA HIS A 85 -12.92 7.10 5.91
C HIS A 85 -12.73 8.41 5.12
N LEU A 86 -11.50 8.88 4.97
CA LEU A 86 -11.20 10.05 4.14
C LEU A 86 -11.50 9.79 2.66
N ALA A 87 -11.09 8.63 2.12
CA ALA A 87 -11.37 8.23 0.74
C ALA A 87 -12.89 8.21 0.46
N LYS A 88 -13.67 7.61 1.38
CA LYS A 88 -15.14 7.57 1.27
C LYS A 88 -15.77 8.96 1.30
N LYS A 89 -15.30 9.87 2.17
CA LYS A 89 -15.77 11.27 2.20
C LYS A 89 -15.49 12.02 0.90
N LEU A 90 -14.38 11.71 0.25
CA LEU A 90 -13.98 12.32 -1.03
C LEU A 90 -14.57 11.60 -2.26
N GLY A 91 -15.32 10.52 -2.07
CA GLY A 91 -15.93 9.76 -3.17
C GLY A 91 -14.89 9.05 -4.06
N ILE A 92 -13.71 8.74 -3.53
CA ILE A 92 -12.64 8.06 -4.28
C ILE A 92 -12.34 6.67 -3.74
N LYS A 93 -11.62 5.87 -4.52
CA LYS A 93 -11.28 4.49 -4.16
C LYS A 93 -10.17 4.43 -3.12
N PHE A 94 -10.18 3.38 -2.28
CA PHE A 94 -9.11 3.06 -1.35
C PHE A 94 -8.59 1.66 -1.64
N PHE A 95 -7.27 1.55 -1.78
CA PHE A 95 -6.60 0.28 -2.03
C PHE A 95 -5.61 -0.03 -0.91
N ILE A 96 -5.48 -1.31 -0.58
CA ILE A 96 -4.33 -1.85 0.13
C ILE A 96 -3.55 -2.68 -0.87
N ILE A 97 -2.28 -2.32 -1.07
CA ILE A 97 -1.38 -3.00 -2.00
C ILE A 97 -0.26 -3.66 -1.22
N LEU A 98 -0.16 -4.96 -1.34
CA LEU A 98 1.03 -5.70 -0.96
C LEU A 98 1.91 -5.89 -2.17
N TYR A 99 3.22 -5.74 -2.01
CA TYR A 99 4.18 -6.00 -3.08
C TYR A 99 5.30 -6.94 -2.64
N GLU A 100 5.81 -7.69 -3.61
CA GLU A 100 7.03 -8.47 -3.51
C GLU A 100 7.92 -8.16 -4.69
N LEU A 101 9.16 -7.75 -4.43
CA LEU A 101 10.15 -7.53 -5.46
C LEU A 101 10.68 -8.88 -5.94
N LYS A 102 10.51 -9.18 -7.23
CA LYS A 102 11.02 -10.39 -7.89
C LYS A 102 12.36 -10.14 -8.55
N ASP A 103 12.50 -9.01 -9.24
CA ASP A 103 13.75 -8.59 -9.87
C ASP A 103 14.05 -7.13 -9.52
N LYS A 104 15.23 -6.89 -8.93
CA LYS A 104 15.65 -5.56 -8.48
C LYS A 104 16.15 -4.66 -9.63
N GLU A 105 16.77 -5.24 -10.65
CA GLU A 105 17.33 -4.51 -11.79
C GLU A 105 16.20 -4.05 -12.71
N LEU A 106 15.31 -4.99 -13.02
CA LEU A 106 14.13 -4.70 -13.82
C LEU A 106 13.06 -3.99 -13.00
N LEU A 107 13.12 -4.02 -11.66
CA LEU A 107 12.09 -3.50 -10.78
C LEU A 107 10.75 -4.22 -11.01
N GLU A 108 10.84 -5.53 -11.21
CA GLU A 108 9.70 -6.41 -11.40
C GLU A 108 9.11 -6.79 -10.04
N CYS A 109 7.82 -6.52 -9.87
CA CYS A 109 7.10 -6.81 -8.65
C CYS A 109 5.90 -7.72 -8.94
N GLU A 110 5.59 -8.58 -7.99
CA GLU A 110 4.25 -9.14 -7.86
C GLU A 110 3.47 -8.33 -6.82
N PHE A 111 2.19 -8.12 -7.11
CA PHE A 111 1.30 -7.37 -6.25
C PHE A 111 0.11 -8.20 -5.84
N TRP A 112 -0.39 -7.90 -4.65
CA TRP A 112 -1.70 -8.33 -4.20
C TRP A 112 -2.46 -7.07 -3.83
N VAL A 113 -3.59 -6.86 -4.50
CA VAL A 113 -4.36 -5.63 -4.40
C VAL A 113 -5.73 -5.95 -3.83
N TRP A 114 -6.10 -5.19 -2.82
CA TRP A 114 -7.42 -5.20 -2.22
C TRP A 114 -8.05 -3.81 -2.36
N GLU A 115 -9.16 -3.71 -3.11
CA GLU A 115 -9.98 -2.50 -3.15
C GLU A 115 -11.04 -2.58 -2.05
N VAL A 116 -10.85 -1.82 -0.97
CA VAL A 116 -11.74 -1.85 0.19
C VAL A 116 -13.06 -1.13 -0.13
N LYS A 117 -14.19 -1.84 -0.05
CA LYS A 117 -15.51 -1.31 -0.40
C LYS A 117 -16.25 -0.75 0.81
N SER A 118 -16.12 -1.37 1.98
CA SER A 118 -16.81 -0.99 3.21
C SER A 118 -15.94 -1.10 4.47
N GLY A 119 -16.37 -0.46 5.56
CA GLY A 119 -15.74 -0.59 6.87
C GLY A 119 -15.85 -2.02 7.42
N ASP A 120 -17.01 -2.66 7.23
CA ASP A 120 -17.22 -4.06 7.63
C ASP A 120 -16.23 -5.00 6.94
N GLU A 121 -15.86 -4.70 5.70
CA GLU A 121 -14.86 -5.46 4.96
C GLU A 121 -13.49 -5.39 5.64
N LEU A 122 -13.05 -4.18 6.04
CA LEU A 122 -11.83 -3.98 6.85
C LEU A 122 -11.88 -4.78 8.16
N ASP A 123 -13.03 -4.77 8.82
CA ASP A 123 -13.21 -5.45 10.10
C ASP A 123 -13.33 -6.97 9.95
N SER A 124 -13.71 -7.47 8.78
CA SER A 124 -13.82 -8.90 8.49
C SER A 124 -12.50 -9.54 8.04
N TYR A 125 -11.47 -8.74 7.75
CA TYR A 125 -10.20 -9.27 7.24
C TYR A 125 -9.57 -10.31 8.17
N SER A 126 -9.18 -11.44 7.58
CA SER A 126 -8.41 -12.53 8.19
C SER A 126 -7.35 -13.02 7.21
N GLU A 127 -6.16 -13.33 7.72
CA GLU A 127 -5.06 -13.87 6.91
C GLU A 127 -5.39 -15.26 6.35
N GLU A 128 -6.23 -16.04 7.04
CA GLU A 128 -6.71 -17.34 6.56
C GLU A 128 -7.60 -17.23 5.32
N GLN A 129 -8.20 -16.06 5.10
CA GLN A 129 -9.07 -15.77 3.96
C GLN A 129 -8.40 -14.78 3.00
N PHE A 130 -7.06 -14.76 2.94
CA PHE A 130 -6.30 -13.79 2.17
C PHE A 130 -6.81 -13.61 0.72
N ASP A 131 -6.99 -14.70 -0.01
CA ASP A 131 -7.39 -14.70 -1.42
C ASP A 131 -8.83 -14.21 -1.65
N LYS A 132 -9.66 -14.11 -0.59
CA LYS A 132 -10.98 -13.48 -0.66
C LYS A 132 -10.89 -11.98 -0.83
N PHE A 133 -9.87 -11.35 -0.24
CA PHE A 133 -9.70 -9.89 -0.22
C PHE A 133 -8.72 -9.41 -1.28
N PHE A 134 -7.66 -10.19 -1.50
CA PHE A 134 -6.54 -9.80 -2.31
C PHE A 134 -6.53 -10.54 -3.65
N LYS A 135 -6.55 -9.77 -4.73
CA LYS A 135 -6.31 -10.30 -6.08
C LYS A 135 -4.85 -10.08 -6.47
N LYS A 136 -4.24 -11.07 -7.12
CA LYS A 136 -2.86 -10.97 -7.62
C LYS A 136 -2.79 -10.14 -8.90
N TYR A 137 -1.73 -9.33 -9.02
CA TYR A 137 -1.44 -8.45 -10.16
C TYR A 137 0.06 -8.52 -10.48
N SER A 138 0.37 -8.55 -11.77
CA SER A 138 1.69 -8.22 -12.33
C SER A 138 1.91 -6.71 -12.39
N ASN A 139 3.13 -6.29 -12.76
CA ASN A 139 3.43 -4.89 -13.06
C ASN A 139 2.43 -4.30 -14.07
N GLU A 140 2.23 -4.95 -15.21
CA GLU A 140 1.38 -4.43 -16.29
C GLU A 140 -0.09 -4.28 -15.85
N GLU A 141 -0.61 -5.27 -15.12
CA GLU A 141 -1.99 -5.23 -14.65
C GLU A 141 -2.19 -4.15 -13.60
N LEU A 142 -1.22 -3.96 -12.68
CA LEU A 142 -1.32 -2.91 -11.69
C LEU A 142 -1.20 -1.52 -12.33
N ILE A 143 -0.30 -1.36 -13.32
CA ILE A 143 -0.18 -0.10 -14.08
C ILE A 143 -1.53 0.24 -14.72
N LYS A 144 -2.13 -0.71 -15.44
CA LYS A 144 -3.46 -0.52 -16.07
C LYS A 144 -4.53 -0.16 -15.05
N LEU A 145 -4.52 -0.80 -13.87
CA LEU A 145 -5.46 -0.49 -12.79
C LEU A 145 -5.28 0.95 -12.31
N LEU A 146 -4.05 1.37 -11.99
CA LEU A 146 -3.76 2.67 -11.40
C LEU A 146 -3.95 3.82 -12.40
N GLU A 147 -3.62 3.63 -13.68
CA GLU A 147 -3.89 4.61 -14.73
C GLU A 147 -5.38 4.76 -15.05
N GLY A 148 -6.18 3.72 -14.74
CA GLY A 148 -7.63 3.72 -14.90
C GLY A 148 -8.42 4.37 -13.74
N LEU A 149 -7.75 4.82 -12.68
CA LEU A 149 -8.35 5.57 -11.56
C LEU A 149 -8.63 7.02 -11.96
#